data_AF-A0A6F8XIU3-F1
#
_entry.id   AF-A0A6F8XIU3-F1
#
_cell.length_a   1.000
_cell.length_b   1.000
_cell.length_c   1.000
_cell.angle_alpha   90.00
_cell.angle_beta   90.00
_cell.angle_gamma   90.00
#
_symmetry.space_group_name_H-M   'P 1'
#
loop_
_entity.id
_entity.type
_entity.pdbx_description
1 polymer ?
#
loop_
_entity_poly.entity_id
_entity_poly.type
_entity_poly.pdbx_seq_one_letter_code
_entity_poly.pdbx_strand_id
1 'polypeptide(L)' 'MAGREELHEMRQRAHEAGIPGSSRMNDKELKQALQKVGKGAEPMMAKREAKGIK' A
#
# COMPACT_ATOMS: atom_id res chain seq x y z
N MET A 1 -11.38 -18.79 3.89
CA MET A 1 -11.15 -17.99 2.67
C MET A 1 -10.85 -16.52 3.01
N ALA A 2 -10.01 -16.22 4.02
CA ALA A 2 -9.87 -14.85 4.54
C ALA A 2 -8.87 -13.94 3.78
N GLY A 3 -7.89 -14.52 3.08
CA GLY A 3 -6.79 -13.73 2.50
C GLY A 3 -7.14 -12.90 1.25
N ARG A 4 -8.26 -13.13 0.56
CA ARG A 4 -8.65 -12.30 -0.60
C ARG A 4 -9.38 -11.02 -0.19
N GLU A 5 -10.21 -11.07 0.85
CA GLU A 5 -10.96 -9.91 1.33
C GLU A 5 -10.01 -8.89 1.99
N GLU A 6 -9.07 -9.34 2.82
CA GLU A 6 -8.06 -8.46 3.44
C GLU A 6 -7.24 -7.67 2.41
N LEU A 7 -6.90 -8.31 1.30
CA LEU A 7 -6.13 -7.70 0.22
C LEU A 7 -6.95 -6.63 -0.50
N HIS A 8 -8.25 -6.87 -0.68
CA HIS A 8 -9.17 -5.90 -1.27
C HIS A 8 -9.35 -4.68 -0.36
N GLU A 9 -9.55 -4.90 0.93
CA GLU A 9 -9.63 -3.82 1.93
C GLU A 9 -8.32 -3.02 2.01
N MET A 10 -7.16 -3.69 2.00
CA MET A 10 -5.87 -3.00 2.01
C MET A 10 -5.66 -2.15 0.77
N ARG A 11 -6.09 -2.60 -0.42
CA ARG A 11 -6.04 -1.78 -1.64
C ARG A 11 -6.90 -0.53 -1.52
N GLN A 12 -8.09 -0.67 -0.92
CA GLN A 12 -9.02 0.43 -0.71
C GLN A 12 -8.46 1.45 0.28
N ARG A 13 -7.96 1.00 1.44
CA ARG A 13 -7.28 1.86 2.43
C ARG A 13 -6.06 2.55 1.83
N ALA A 14 -5.29 1.86 1.00
CA ALA A 14 -4.14 2.46 0.33
C ALA A 14 -4.57 3.53 -0.67
N HIS A 15 -5.70 3.33 -1.38
CA HIS A 15 -6.26 4.33 -2.27
C HIS A 15 -6.75 5.57 -1.51
N GLU A 16 -7.45 5.38 -0.38
CA GLU A 16 -7.89 6.45 0.53
C GLU A 16 -6.71 7.21 1.14
N ALA A 17 -5.62 6.51 1.47
CA ALA A 17 -4.36 7.10 1.92
C ALA A 17 -3.58 7.81 0.78
N GLY A 18 -4.12 7.86 -0.43
CA GLY A 18 -3.52 8.54 -1.58
C GLY A 18 -2.37 7.75 -2.23
N ILE A 19 -2.20 6.46 -1.94
CA ILE A 19 -1.14 5.61 -2.49
C ILE A 19 -1.54 5.17 -3.92
N PRO A 20 -0.94 5.73 -4.97
CA PRO A 20 -1.39 5.47 -6.33
C PRO A 20 -0.92 4.09 -6.82
N GLY A 21 -1.82 3.31 -7.40
CA GLY A 21 -1.47 1.99 -7.94
C GLY A 21 -1.37 0.88 -6.90
N SER A 22 -2.10 1.01 -5.78
CA SER A 22 -2.35 -0.05 -4.80
C SER A 22 -2.89 -1.35 -5.43
N SER A 23 -3.59 -1.24 -6.56
CA SER A 23 -4.08 -2.36 -7.37
C SER A 23 -2.99 -3.24 -7.99
N ARG A 24 -1.77 -2.72 -8.16
CA ARG A 24 -0.62 -3.44 -8.71
C ARG A 24 0.41 -3.83 -7.63
N MET A 25 -0.02 -3.81 -6.36
CA MET A 25 0.80 -4.15 -5.19
C MET A 25 0.27 -5.41 -4.51
N ASN A 26 1.18 -6.16 -3.90
CA ASN A 26 0.89 -7.37 -3.12
C ASN A 26 0.66 -7.00 -1.64
N ASP A 27 0.12 -7.91 -0.82
CA ASP A 27 -0.15 -7.66 0.62
C ASP A 27 1.02 -7.03 1.36
N LYS A 28 2.23 -7.59 1.16
CA LYS A 28 3.46 -7.11 1.82
C LYS A 28 3.80 -5.68 1.43
N GLU A 29 3.67 -5.35 0.14
CA GLU A 29 3.97 -4.03 -0.38
C GLU A 29 2.92 -3.01 0.09
N LEU A 30 1.63 -3.38 0.07
CA LEU A 30 0.54 -2.56 0.60
C LEU A 30 0.74 -2.25 2.08
N LYS A 31 1.05 -3.28 2.88
CA LYS A 31 1.29 -3.13 4.32
C LYS A 31 2.47 -2.22 4.61
N GLN A 32 3.57 -2.35 3.88
CA GLN A 32 4.72 -1.46 4.01
C GLN A 32 4.40 -0.02 3.61
N ALA A 33 3.70 0.17 2.48
CA ALA A 33 3.33 1.50 2.01
C ALA A 33 2.38 2.19 3.01
N LEU A 34 1.35 1.49 3.48
CA LEU A 34 0.43 1.97 4.52
C LEU A 34 1.15 2.33 5.82
N GLN A 35 2.10 1.50 6.28
CA GLN A 35 2.91 1.83 7.46
C GLN A 35 3.74 3.10 7.29
N LYS A 36 4.27 3.35 6.09
CA LYS A 36 5.07 4.56 5.82
C LYS A 36 4.19 5.79 5.74
N VAL A 37 3.04 5.72 5.06
CA VAL A 37 2.08 6.82 5.03
C VAL A 37 1.55 7.13 6.43
N GLY A 38 1.25 6.12 7.24
CA GLY A 38 0.88 6.30 8.65
C GLY A 38 1.97 6.93 9.52
N LYS A 39 3.24 6.87 9.09
CA LYS A 39 4.38 7.55 9.72
C LYS A 39 4.62 8.97 9.17
N GLY A 40 3.78 9.45 8.24
CA GLY A 40 3.91 10.76 7.61
C GLY A 40 4.77 10.76 6.34
N ALA A 41 5.12 9.60 5.78
CA ALA A 41 5.79 9.54 4.49
C ALA A 41 4.82 9.86 3.36
N GLU A 42 5.31 10.49 2.29
CA GLU A 42 4.47 10.76 1.13
C GLU A 42 3.99 9.46 0.47
N PRO A 43 2.71 9.36 0.07
CA PRO A 43 2.15 8.14 -0.53
C PRO A 43 2.90 7.64 -1.76
N MET A 44 3.45 8.55 -2.56
CA MET A 44 4.25 8.21 -3.74
C MET A 44 5.62 7.63 -3.37
N MET A 45 6.28 8.17 -2.34
CA MET A 45 7.54 7.62 -1.82
C MET A 45 7.31 6.28 -1.12
N ALA A 46 6.29 6.19 -0.28
CA ALA A 46 5.90 4.96 0.40
C ALA A 46 5.67 3.82 -0.59
N LYS A 47 5.00 4.08 -1.73
CA LYS A 47 4.85 3.14 -2.84
C LYS A 47 6.19 2.74 -3.46
N ARG A 48 7.03 3.72 -3.83
CA ARG A 48 8.32 3.46 -4.48
C ARG A 48 9.19 2.56 -3.62
N GLU A 49 9.31 2.89 -2.34
CA GLU A 49 10.09 2.12 -1.40
C GLU A 49 9.47 0.74 -1.11
N ALA A 50 8.14 0.64 -1.02
CA ALA A 50 7.47 -0.64 -0.83
C ALA A 50 7.60 -1.58 -2.04
N LYS A 51 7.61 -1.04 -3.26
CA LYS A 51 7.90 -1.80 -4.48
C LYS A 51 9.39 -2.10 -4.68
N GLY A 52 10.27 -1.52 -3.87
CA GLY A 52 11.72 -1.60 -4.09
C GLY A 52 12.19 -0.95 -5.39
N ILE A 53 11.39 -0.03 -5.95
CA ILE A 53 11.80 0.78 -7.10
C ILE A 53 12.73 1.86 -6.55
N LYS A 54 14.03 1.58 -6.56
CA LYS A 54 15.09 2.56 -6.33
C LYS A 54 15.14 3.56 -7.48
#